data_AF-A0A915NC92-F1
#
_entry.id   AF-A0A915NC92-F1
#
_cell.length_a   1.000
_cell.length_b   1.000
_cell.length_c   1.000
_cell.angle_alpha   90.00
_cell.angle_beta   90.00
_cell.angle_gamma   90.00
#
_symmetry.space_group_name_H-M   'P 1'
#
loop_
_entity.id
_entity.type
_entity.pdbx_description
1 polymer ?
#
loop_
_entity_poly.entity_id
_entity_poly.type
_entity_poly.pdbx_seq_one_letter_code
_entity_poly.pdbx_strand_id
1 'polypeptide(L)'
;IVIIKAQSITYKRNLKVLSPYKYAGYTQLIKTIDLESADDALFSNQKGGESGQLLISAVELCYWTLKSSPLNAEQLRRDGGLEVCFK
;
A
#
# COMPACT_ATOMS: atom_id res chain seq x y z
N ILE A 1 -7.07 8.15 4.15
CA ILE A 1 -6.10 8.66 3.14
C ILE A 1 -4.88 9.34 3.78
N VAL A 2 -5.03 10.36 4.64
CA VAL A 2 -3.91 11.14 5.23
C VAL A 2 -2.83 10.27 5.88
N ILE A 3 -3.22 9.30 6.71
CA ILE A 3 -2.29 8.41 7.42
C ILE A 3 -1.45 7.58 6.43
N ILE A 4 -2.08 7.00 5.40
CA ILE A 4 -1.37 6.23 4.38
C ILE A 4 -0.38 7.12 3.63
N LYS A 5 -0.79 8.33 3.20
CA LYS A 5 0.10 9.28 2.54
C LYS A 5 1.29 9.68 3.42
N ALA A 6 1.07 9.91 4.71
CA ALA A 6 2.15 10.22 5.66
C ALA A 6 3.17 9.08 5.78
N GLN A 7 2.69 7.83 5.81
CA GLN A 7 3.56 6.65 5.81
C GLN A 7 4.36 6.52 4.50
N SER A 8 3.74 6.78 3.34
CA SER A 8 4.43 6.78 2.04
C SER A 8 5.56 7.80 2.01
N ILE A 9 5.28 9.03 2.46
CA ILE A 9 6.28 10.10 2.55
C ILE A 9 7.42 9.71 3.50
N THR A 10 7.10 9.08 4.63
CA THR A 10 8.07 8.63 5.62
C THR A 10 9.03 7.59 5.03
N TYR A 11 8.50 6.57 4.37
CA TYR A 11 9.31 5.54 3.71
C TYR A 11 10.12 6.12 2.55
N LYS A 12 9.49 6.93 1.68
CA LYS A 12 10.16 7.58 0.54
C LYS A 12 11.38 8.40 0.96
N ARG A 13 11.28 9.15 2.07
CA ARG A 13 12.36 10.03 2.54
C ARG A 13 13.43 9.32 3.36
N ASN A 14 13.10 8.21 4.02
CA ASN A 14 13.98 7.57 5.01
C ASN A 14 14.32 6.10 4.69
N LEU A 15 14.34 5.72 3.41
CA LEU A 15 14.56 4.33 2.95
C LEU A 15 15.74 3.64 3.66
N LYS A 16 16.89 4.31 3.77
CA LYS A 16 18.10 3.74 4.39
C LYS A 16 17.95 3.50 5.89
N VAL A 17 17.27 4.40 6.60
CA VAL A 17 17.04 4.28 8.05
C VAL A 17 16.02 3.17 8.34
N LEU A 18 15.04 3.01 7.45
CA LEU A 18 13.96 2.05 7.63
C LEU A 18 14.26 0.65 7.08
N SER A 19 15.32 0.48 6.29
CA SER A 19 15.67 -0.81 5.67
C SER A 19 15.86 -2.00 6.62
N PRO A 20 16.29 -1.84 7.90
CA PRO A 20 16.40 -2.96 8.82
C PRO A 20 15.05 -3.44 9.37
N TYR A 21 13.98 -2.66 9.22
CA TYR A 21 12.69 -2.91 9.85
C TYR A 21 11.65 -3.39 8.85
N LYS A 22 10.91 -4.44 9.24
CA LYS A 22 9.72 -4.90 8.50
C LYS A 22 8.57 -3.92 8.72
N TYR A 23 7.81 -3.65 7.66
CA TYR A 23 6.60 -2.86 7.73
C TYR A 23 5.49 -3.68 8.40
N ALA A 24 5.09 -3.29 9.61
CA ALA A 24 4.09 -4.02 10.39
C ALA A 24 2.65 -3.87 9.86
N GLY A 25 2.40 -2.93 8.95
CA GLY A 25 1.05 -2.60 8.49
C GLY A 25 0.52 -3.48 7.34
N TYR A 26 1.26 -4.50 6.89
CA TYR A 26 0.91 -5.25 5.68
C TYR A 26 -0.49 -5.87 5.74
N THR A 27 -0.89 -6.48 6.85
CA THR A 27 -2.25 -7.07 6.98
C THR A 27 -3.36 -6.06 6.66
N GLN A 28 -3.25 -4.83 7.15
CA GLN A 28 -4.26 -3.80 6.89
C GLN A 28 -4.11 -3.20 5.49
N LEU A 29 -2.88 -3.03 5.02
CA LEU A 29 -2.58 -2.48 3.70
C LEU A 29 -3.12 -3.38 2.59
N ILE A 30 -2.90 -4.70 2.69
CA ILE A 30 -3.40 -5.71 1.76
C ILE A 30 -4.92 -5.66 1.69
N LYS A 31 -5.61 -5.71 2.85
CA LYS A 31 -7.08 -5.60 2.93
C LYS A 31 -7.60 -4.32 2.27
N THR A 32 -6.90 -3.20 2.49
CA THR A 32 -7.29 -1.91 1.90
C THR A 32 -7.16 -1.95 0.38
N ILE A 33 -6.09 -2.53 -0.15
CA ILE A 33 -5.90 -2.67 -1.60
C ILE A 33 -6.96 -3.59 -2.21
N ASP A 34 -7.24 -4.74 -1.58
CA ASP A 34 -8.22 -5.72 -2.09
C ASP A 34 -9.65 -5.17 -2.11
N LEU A 35 -10.05 -4.45 -1.04
CA LEU A 35 -11.38 -3.83 -0.97
C LEU A 35 -11.55 -2.72 -1.99
N GLU A 36 -10.55 -1.85 -2.14
CA GLU A 36 -10.65 -0.72 -3.06
C GLU A 36 -10.49 -1.14 -4.53
N SER A 37 -9.75 -2.21 -4.83
CA SER A 37 -9.62 -2.72 -6.20
C SER A 37 -10.85 -3.50 -6.67
N ALA A 38 -11.63 -4.07 -5.73
CA ALA A 38 -12.90 -4.73 -6.01
C ALA A 38 -14.10 -3.76 -6.08
N ASP A 39 -13.90 -2.46 -5.86
CA ASP A 39 -14.98 -1.47 -5.93
C ASP A 39 -15.37 -1.20 -7.39
N ASP A 40 -16.54 -1.69 -7.82
CA ASP A 40 -17.07 -1.46 -9.17
C ASP A 40 -17.25 0.03 -9.49
N ALA A 41 -17.34 0.88 -8.46
CA ALA A 41 -17.44 2.33 -8.59
C ALA A 41 -16.07 3.03 -8.62
N LEU A 42 -14.95 2.29 -8.63
CA LEU A 42 -13.58 2.82 -8.58
C LEU A 42 -13.30 3.86 -9.68
N PHE A 43 -13.85 3.65 -10.88
CA PHE A 43 -13.73 4.58 -12.02
C PHE A 43 -15.02 5.37 -12.28
N SER A 44 -16.02 5.24 -11.40
CA SER A 44 -17.26 5.98 -11.56
C SER A 44 -17.04 7.44 -11.19
N ASN A 45 -17.59 8.33 -12.03
CA ASN A 45 -17.64 9.77 -11.75
C ASN A 45 -18.61 10.13 -10.61
N GLN A 46 -19.28 9.14 -10.02
CA GLN A 46 -20.29 9.33 -8.97
C GLN A 46 -19.69 9.70 -7.61
N LYS A 47 -18.44 9.32 -7.33
CA LYS A 47 -17.71 9.69 -6.10
C LYS A 47 -16.85 10.95 -6.28
N GLY A 48 -17.31 11.92 -7.08
CA GLY A 48 -16.76 13.28 -7.13
C GLY A 48 -15.24 13.37 -7.31
N GLY A 49 -14.67 12.77 -8.35
CA GLY A 49 -13.25 12.92 -8.72
C GLY A 49 -12.20 12.38 -7.73
N GLU A 50 -12.61 11.97 -6.53
CA GLU A 50 -11.75 11.40 -5.48
C GLU A 50 -11.76 9.86 -5.46
N SER A 51 -12.53 9.23 -6.35
CA SER A 51 -12.56 7.78 -6.54
C SER A 51 -11.13 7.22 -6.69
N GLY A 52 -10.80 6.19 -5.91
CA GLY A 52 -9.52 5.50 -6.00
C GLY A 52 -8.32 6.21 -5.37
N GLN A 53 -8.47 7.41 -4.77
CA GLN A 53 -7.36 8.08 -4.08
C GLN A 53 -6.78 7.24 -2.92
N LEU A 54 -7.63 6.47 -2.24
CA LEU A 54 -7.19 5.56 -1.18
C LEU A 54 -6.38 4.40 -1.75
N LEU A 55 -6.86 3.75 -2.82
CA LEU A 55 -6.13 2.71 -3.54
C LEU A 55 -4.76 3.21 -4.03
N ILE A 56 -4.72 4.36 -4.70
CA ILE A 56 -3.47 4.96 -5.20
C ILE A 56 -2.49 5.18 -4.04
N SER A 57 -2.96 5.73 -2.93
CA SER A 57 -2.12 5.97 -1.75
C SER A 57 -1.61 4.67 -1.14
N ALA A 58 -2.45 3.63 -1.08
CA ALA A 58 -2.11 2.33 -0.53
C ALA A 58 -1.08 1.59 -1.40
N VAL A 59 -1.25 1.62 -2.73
CA VAL A 59 -0.29 1.06 -3.69
C VAL A 59 1.05 1.81 -3.62
N GLU A 60 1.02 3.15 -3.51
CA GLU A 60 2.24 3.94 -3.32
C GLU A 60 2.98 3.55 -2.03
N LEU A 61 2.26 3.35 -0.92
CA LEU A 61 2.86 2.88 0.33
C LEU A 61 3.47 1.48 0.19
N CYS A 62 2.74 0.57 -0.48
CA CYS A 62 3.24 -0.79 -0.76
C CYS A 62 4.55 -0.73 -1.57
N TYR A 63 4.61 0.11 -2.60
CA TYR A 63 5.83 0.32 -3.39
C TYR A 63 7.00 0.81 -2.53
N TRP A 64 6.81 1.86 -1.72
CA TRP A 64 7.93 2.43 -0.94
C TRP A 64 8.43 1.51 0.17
N THR A 65 7.54 0.71 0.78
CA THR A 65 7.92 -0.31 1.76
C THR A 65 8.72 -1.44 1.10
N LEU A 66 8.29 -1.94 -0.06
CA LEU A 66 9.03 -2.95 -0.82
C LEU A 66 10.40 -2.44 -1.28
N LYS A 67 10.46 -1.17 -1.71
CA LYS A 67 11.72 -0.53 -2.14
C LYS A 67 12.72 -0.36 -1.00
N SER A 68 12.28 -0.28 0.25
CA SER A 68 13.20 -0.05 1.37
C SER A 68 14.04 -1.27 1.72
N SER A 69 13.53 -2.49 1.51
CA SER A 69 14.25 -3.72 1.89
C SER A 69 13.60 -4.99 1.33
N PRO A 70 14.38 -6.02 0.98
CA PRO A 70 13.86 -7.37 0.67
C PRO A 70 13.06 -8.01 1.83
N LEU A 71 13.33 -7.62 3.08
CA LEU A 71 12.59 -8.11 4.26
C LEU A 71 11.09 -7.77 4.18
N ASN A 72 10.77 -6.67 3.51
CA ASN A 72 9.39 -6.23 3.30
C ASN A 72 8.68 -7.06 2.24
N ALA A 73 9.39 -7.51 1.19
CA ALA A 73 8.83 -8.45 0.22
C ALA A 73 8.53 -9.81 0.86
N GLU A 74 9.42 -10.30 1.73
CA GLU A 74 9.18 -11.53 2.49
C GLU A 74 7.95 -11.40 3.40
N GLN A 75 7.82 -10.27 4.11
CA GLN A 75 6.69 -10.03 5.00
C GLN A 75 5.38 -9.89 4.23
N LEU A 76 5.36 -9.14 3.12
CA LEU A 76 4.19 -9.03 2.24
C LEU A 76 3.73 -10.41 1.75
N ARG A 77 4.66 -11.27 1.32
CA ARG A 77 4.35 -12.64 0.91
C ARG A 77 3.79 -13.47 2.07
N ARG A 78 4.41 -13.38 3.25
CA ARG A 78 3.96 -14.11 4.44
C ARG A 78 2.52 -13.75 4.82
N ASP A 79 2.13 -12.51 4.58
CA ASP A 79 0.80 -11.99 4.92
C ASP A 79 -0.22 -12.16 3.78
N GLY A 80 0.10 -12.91 2.71
CA GLY A 80 -0.81 -13.19 1.59
C GLY A 80 -1.03 -11.99 0.66
N GLY A 81 -0.06 -11.09 0.57
CA GLY A 81 -0.18 -9.87 -0.23
C GLY A 81 0.14 -10.03 -1.72
N LEU A 82 0.80 -11.12 -2.13
CA LEU A 82 1.14 -11.32 -3.54
C LEU A 82 -0.13 -11.54 -4.38
N GLU A 83 -1.07 -12.31 -3.84
CA GLU A 83 -2.34 -12.63 -4.45
C GLU A 83 -3.24 -11.42 -4.58
N VAL A 84 -2.99 -10.32 -3.86
CA VAL A 84 -3.75 -9.08 -3.96
C VAL A 84 -3.05 -8.07 -4.88
N CYS A 85 -1.72 -7.99 -4.81
CA CYS A 85 -0.95 -7.06 -5.63
C CYS A 85 -0.76 -7.51 -7.09
N PHE A 86 -0.88 -8.81 -7.38
CA PHE A 86 -0.64 -9.39 -8.70
C PHE A 86 -1.86 -10.18 -9.25
N LYS A 87 -3.09 -9.79 -8.86
CA LYS A 87 -4.31 -10.31 -9.51
C LYS A 87 -4.38 -9.91 -10.98
#